data_AF-A0A4Q3SWH9-F1
#
_entry.id   AF-A0A4Q3SWH9-F1
#
_cell.length_a   1.000
_cell.length_b   1.000
_cell.length_c   1.000
_cell.angle_alpha   90.00
_cell.angle_beta   90.00
_cell.angle_gamma   90.00
#
_symmetry.space_group_name_H-M   'P 1'
#
loop_
_entity.id
_entity.type
_entity.pdbx_description
1 polymer ?
#
loop_
_entity_poly.entity_id
_entity_poly.type
_entity_poly.pdbx_seq_one_letter_code
_entity_poly.pdbx_strand_id
1 'polypeptide(L)'
;MFRKVAAPVTFTLLLLAGCASGPDVKVDADPSANFANYRTYSWAYHAAPRGMNPLAYQRVRQSIDANLASRGFTQADPGDFAVGFTLGKRDKVEVTDFGPYGA
;
A
#
# COMPACT_ATOMS: atom_id res chain seq x y z
N MET A 1 -37.33 36.64 -6.89
CA MET A 1 -35.87 36.82 -6.79
C MET A 1 -35.23 35.48 -6.41
N PHE A 2 -35.07 34.57 -7.36
CA PHE A 2 -34.45 33.25 -7.13
C PHE A 2 -33.52 32.97 -8.30
N ARG A 3 -32.25 33.34 -8.19
CA ARG A 3 -31.16 32.87 -9.07
C ARG A 3 -29.88 33.52 -8.59
N LYS A 4 -28.99 32.73 -7.98
CA LYS A 4 -27.52 32.90 -7.93
C LYS A 4 -26.83 32.10 -6.80
N VAL A 5 -27.57 31.38 -5.94
CA VAL A 5 -26.95 30.59 -4.84
C VAL A 5 -26.55 29.16 -5.27
N ALA A 6 -27.10 28.64 -6.38
CA ALA A 6 -26.78 27.29 -6.87
C ALA A 6 -25.40 27.17 -7.56
N ALA A 7 -24.81 28.27 -8.03
CA ALA A 7 -23.53 28.26 -8.75
C ALA A 7 -22.28 28.05 -7.86
N PRO A 8 -22.13 28.68 -6.68
CA PRO A 8 -20.91 28.51 -5.86
C PRO A 8 -20.84 27.15 -5.14
N VAL A 9 -21.99 26.55 -4.81
CA VAL A 9 -22.06 25.27 -4.10
C VAL A 9 -21.54 24.14 -4.99
N THR A 10 -21.91 24.14 -6.26
CA THR A 10 -21.48 23.14 -7.25
C THR A 10 -19.97 23.19 -7.50
N PHE A 11 -19.36 24.38 -7.54
CA PHE A 11 -17.91 24.53 -7.73
C PHE A 11 -17.10 23.96 -6.55
N THR A 12 -17.61 24.15 -5.34
CA THR A 12 -16.97 23.63 -4.12
C THR A 12 -17.02 22.09 -4.09
N LEU A 13 -18.13 21.48 -4.52
CA LEU A 13 -18.28 20.03 -4.65
C LEU A 13 -17.35 19.42 -5.71
N LEU A 14 -17.10 20.12 -6.83
CA LEU A 14 -16.14 19.65 -7.85
C LEU A 14 -14.69 19.67 -7.37
N LEU A 15 -14.31 20.64 -6.51
CA LEU A 15 -12.95 20.71 -5.94
C LEU A 15 -12.64 19.56 -4.99
N LEU A 16 -13.65 18.98 -4.32
CA LEU A 16 -13.46 17.84 -3.42
C LEU A 16 -13.27 16.51 -4.15
N ALA A 17 -13.68 16.40 -5.42
CA ALA A 17 -13.55 15.17 -6.21
C ALA A 17 -12.10 14.83 -6.61
N GLY A 18 -11.16 15.77 -6.48
CA GLY A 18 -9.75 15.58 -6.84
C GLY A 18 -8.92 14.77 -5.83
N CYS A 19 -9.41 14.55 -4.61
CA CYS A 19 -8.64 13.89 -3.54
C CYS A 19 -8.68 12.35 -3.58
N ALA A 20 -9.35 11.74 -4.56
CA ALA A 20 -9.62 10.30 -4.57
C ALA A 20 -8.62 9.46 -5.41
N SER A 21 -7.50 10.02 -5.87
CA SER A 21 -6.50 9.26 -6.64
C SER A 21 -5.59 8.42 -5.71
N GLY A 22 -6.04 7.21 -5.37
CA GLY A 22 -5.26 6.22 -4.62
C GLY A 22 -4.48 5.25 -5.53
N PRO A 23 -3.55 4.45 -4.97
CA PRO A 23 -2.91 3.35 -5.70
C PRO A 23 -3.93 2.28 -6.10
N ASP A 24 -3.69 1.60 -7.22
CA ASP A 24 -4.43 0.39 -7.61
C ASP A 24 -4.10 -0.73 -6.61
N VAL A 25 -5.10 -1.19 -5.85
CA VAL A 25 -4.97 -2.25 -4.85
C VAL A 25 -5.85 -3.43 -5.25
N LYS A 26 -5.23 -4.59 -5.46
CA LYS A 26 -5.92 -5.85 -5.72
C LYS A 26 -5.73 -6.77 -4.51
N VAL A 27 -6.83 -7.36 -4.05
CA VAL A 27 -6.85 -8.26 -2.90
C VAL A 27 -7.53 -9.55 -3.32
N ASP A 28 -6.94 -10.68 -2.92
CA ASP A 28 -7.50 -12.01 -3.09
C ASP A 28 -7.35 -12.78 -1.77
N ALA A 29 -8.33 -13.62 -1.44
CA ALA A 29 -8.38 -14.38 -0.21
C ALA A 29 -9.15 -15.69 -0.43
N ASP A 30 -8.74 -16.74 0.27
CA ASP A 30 -9.43 -18.03 0.23
C ASP A 30 -10.84 -17.90 0.85
N PRO A 31 -11.93 -18.15 0.10
CA PRO A 31 -13.30 -18.08 0.62
C PRO A 31 -13.62 -19.12 1.68
N SER A 32 -12.86 -20.21 1.73
CA SER A 32 -13.05 -21.30 2.70
C SER A 32 -12.32 -21.05 4.03
N ALA A 33 -11.40 -20.10 4.06
CA ALA A 33 -10.63 -19.78 5.26
C ALA A 33 -11.44 -18.95 6.26
N ASN A 34 -11.52 -19.42 7.50
CA ASN A 34 -12.14 -18.67 8.60
C ASN A 34 -11.11 -17.80 9.34
N PHE A 35 -10.92 -16.57 8.87
CA PHE A 35 -9.99 -15.61 9.45
C PHE A 35 -10.36 -15.14 10.88
N ALA A 36 -11.58 -15.38 11.35
CA ALA A 36 -12.01 -14.96 12.70
C ALA A 36 -11.26 -15.70 13.84
N ASN A 37 -10.70 -16.86 13.52
CA ASN A 37 -9.95 -17.68 14.47
C ASN A 37 -8.49 -17.26 14.62
N TYR A 38 -7.96 -16.43 13.71
CA TYR A 38 -6.56 -16.01 13.74
C TYR A 38 -6.38 -14.81 14.66
N ARG A 39 -5.40 -14.89 15.56
CA ARG A 39 -5.10 -13.85 16.56
C ARG A 39 -3.62 -13.49 16.58
N THR A 40 -2.77 -14.42 16.16
CA THR A 40 -1.33 -14.25 16.17
C THR A 40 -0.71 -14.37 14.79
N TYR A 41 0.40 -13.67 14.56
CA TYR A 41 1.15 -13.75 13.30
C TYR A 41 2.64 -13.92 13.55
N SER A 42 3.31 -14.54 12.58
CA SER A 42 4.77 -14.66 12.51
C SER A 42 5.28 -14.03 11.22
N TRP A 43 6.54 -13.63 11.21
CA TRP A 43 7.19 -13.16 9.98
C TRP A 43 7.76 -14.36 9.23
N ALA A 44 7.42 -14.51 7.94
CA ALA A 44 7.92 -15.60 7.09
C ALA A 44 9.44 -15.55 6.88
N TYR A 45 10.05 -14.38 7.10
CA TYR A 45 11.48 -14.14 6.97
C TYR A 45 12.00 -13.34 8.16
N HIS A 46 13.13 -13.78 8.75
CA HIS A 46 13.78 -13.06 9.85
C HIS A 46 14.61 -11.85 9.37
N ALA A 47 14.93 -11.77 8.08
CA ALA A 47 15.73 -10.70 7.50
C ALA A 47 15.22 -10.26 6.12
N ALA A 48 15.66 -9.08 5.67
CA ALA A 48 15.38 -8.58 4.34
C ALA A 48 15.93 -9.54 3.27
N PRO A 49 15.12 -9.98 2.29
CA PRO A 49 15.59 -10.79 1.17
C PRO A 49 16.70 -10.08 0.38
N ARG A 50 17.65 -10.84 -0.18
CA ARG A 50 18.75 -10.29 -0.99
C ARG A 50 18.20 -9.44 -2.14
N GLY A 51 18.76 -8.25 -2.34
CA GLY A 51 18.33 -7.30 -3.36
C GLY A 51 17.24 -6.31 -2.93
N MET A 52 16.67 -6.47 -1.73
CA MET A 52 15.75 -5.49 -1.17
C MET A 52 16.51 -4.38 -0.42
N ASN A 53 16.07 -3.13 -0.55
CA ASN A 53 16.59 -2.04 0.26
C ASN A 53 16.24 -2.27 1.76
N PRO A 54 17.22 -2.36 2.68
CA PRO A 54 16.97 -2.68 4.08
C PRO A 54 16.08 -1.66 4.81
N LEU A 55 16.23 -0.38 4.49
CA LEU A 55 15.43 0.69 5.08
C LEU A 55 13.97 0.62 4.61
N ALA A 56 13.76 0.33 3.32
CA ALA A 56 12.41 0.13 2.78
C ALA A 56 11.75 -1.12 3.39
N TYR A 57 12.49 -2.23 3.50
CA TYR A 57 12.01 -3.44 4.17
C TYR A 57 11.56 -3.13 5.60
N GLN A 58 12.40 -2.46 6.39
CA GLN A 58 12.09 -2.13 7.78
C GLN A 58 10.85 -1.22 7.89
N ARG A 59 10.72 -0.20 7.04
CA ARG A 59 9.56 0.70 7.05
C ARG A 59 8.26 -0.02 6.72
N VAL A 60 8.28 -0.92 5.73
CA VAL A 60 7.10 -1.70 5.34
C VAL A 60 6.75 -2.70 6.44
N ARG A 61 7.76 -3.38 7.00
CA ARG A 61 7.58 -4.29 8.14
C ARG A 61 6.91 -3.59 9.32
N GLN A 62 7.45 -2.45 9.76
CA GLN A 62 6.89 -1.65 10.86
C GLN A 62 5.47 -1.16 10.55
N SER A 63 5.19 -0.75 9.31
CA SER A 63 3.85 -0.34 8.89
C SER A 63 2.86 -1.49 9.00
N ILE A 64 3.26 -2.69 8.60
CA ILE A 64 2.43 -3.90 8.71
C ILE A 64 2.22 -4.27 10.18
N ASP A 65 3.27 -4.27 11.00
CA ASP A 65 3.19 -4.55 12.45
C ASP A 65 2.18 -3.61 13.13
N ALA A 66 2.28 -2.30 12.87
CA ALA A 66 1.36 -1.30 13.42
C ALA A 66 -0.08 -1.51 12.95
N ASN A 67 -0.29 -1.84 11.67
CA ASN A 67 -1.64 -2.10 11.13
C ASN A 67 -2.25 -3.36 11.74
N LEU A 68 -1.48 -4.43 11.89
CA LEU A 68 -1.94 -5.68 12.53
C LEU A 68 -2.25 -5.45 14.01
N ALA A 69 -1.38 -4.74 14.74
CA ALA A 69 -1.63 -4.37 16.13
C ALA A 69 -2.91 -3.54 16.29
N SER A 70 -3.15 -2.56 15.40
CA SER A 70 -4.39 -1.75 15.43
C SER A 70 -5.67 -2.57 15.20
N ARG A 71 -5.53 -3.76 14.59
CA ARG A 71 -6.62 -4.72 14.35
C ARG A 71 -6.72 -5.80 15.44
N GLY A 72 -5.87 -5.73 16.47
CA GLY A 72 -5.88 -6.65 17.61
C GLY A 72 -5.07 -7.94 17.40
N PHE A 73 -4.23 -8.02 16.36
CA PHE A 73 -3.30 -9.13 16.19
C PHE A 73 -2.03 -8.92 17.02
N THR A 74 -1.43 -10.02 17.45
CA THR A 74 -0.17 -10.02 18.21
C THR A 74 0.89 -10.86 17.53
N GLN A 75 2.16 -10.48 17.60
CA GLN A 75 3.23 -11.28 17.03
C GLN A 75 3.52 -12.49 17.94
N ALA A 76 3.63 -13.70 17.38
CA ALA A 76 4.02 -14.93 18.07
C ALA A 76 4.95 -15.78 17.18
N ASP A 77 5.67 -16.71 17.80
CA ASP A 77 6.56 -17.66 17.11
C ASP A 77 6.39 -19.07 17.70
N PRO A 78 5.62 -19.98 17.05
CA PRO A 78 4.88 -19.78 15.80
C PRO A 78 3.59 -18.96 16.00
N GLY A 79 3.16 -18.24 14.95
CA GLY A 79 1.85 -17.58 14.90
C GLY A 79 0.82 -18.40 14.11
N ASP A 80 -0.46 -18.05 14.22
CA ASP A 80 -1.57 -18.71 13.51
C ASP A 80 -1.44 -18.57 11.99
N PHE A 81 -0.77 -17.51 11.52
CA PHE A 81 -0.42 -17.28 10.12
C PHE A 81 0.95 -16.61 9.99
N ALA A 82 1.52 -16.68 8.78
CA ALA A 82 2.79 -16.04 8.44
C ALA A 82 2.59 -14.86 7.48
N VAL A 83 3.33 -13.78 7.70
CA VAL A 83 3.33 -12.58 6.85
C VAL A 83 4.63 -12.50 6.06
N GLY A 84 4.51 -12.32 4.74
CA GLY A 84 5.63 -12.09 3.84
C GLY A 84 5.25 -11.05 2.79
N PHE A 85 6.23 -10.26 2.34
CA PHE A 85 6.03 -9.27 1.28
C PHE A 85 7.26 -9.20 0.36
N THR A 86 7.02 -8.74 -0.87
CA THR A 86 8.06 -8.42 -1.83
C THR A 86 7.92 -6.95 -2.25
N LEU A 87 9.06 -6.31 -2.53
CA LEU A 87 9.09 -4.92 -3.01
C LEU A 87 9.67 -4.94 -4.42
N GLY A 88 8.82 -4.62 -5.41
CA GLY A 88 9.23 -4.44 -6.80
C GLY A 88 9.21 -2.97 -7.18
N LYS A 89 10.21 -2.52 -7.95
CA LYS A 89 10.12 -1.25 -8.68
C LYS A 89 9.54 -1.54 -10.04
N ARG A 90 8.48 -0.83 -10.44
CA ARG A 90 8.10 -0.73 -11.85
C ARG A 90 8.90 0.42 -12.43
N ASP A 91 10.06 0.13 -13.00
CA ASP A 91 10.77 1.13 -13.80
C ASP A 91 9.94 1.36 -15.07
N LYS A 92 9.14 2.44 -15.08
CA LYS A 92 8.66 3.00 -16.34
C LYS A 92 9.86 3.73 -16.93
N VAL A 93 10.62 3.05 -17.78
CA VAL A 93 11.75 3.68 -18.47
C VAL A 93 11.17 4.69 -19.45
N GLU A 94 11.09 5.95 -19.02
CA GLU A 94 10.95 7.08 -19.93
C GLU A 94 12.33 7.31 -20.53
N VAL A 95 12.60 6.66 -21.67
CA VAL A 95 13.81 6.89 -22.45
C VAL A 95 13.71 8.28 -23.05
N THR A 96 14.24 9.30 -22.36
CA THR A 96 14.60 10.54 -23.04
C THR A 96 15.93 10.30 -23.74
N ASP A 97 15.86 9.80 -24.97
CA ASP A 97 17.00 9.74 -25.88
C ASP A 97 17.30 11.17 -26.34
N PHE A 98 18.43 11.73 -25.89
CA PHE A 98 18.87 13.06 -26.33
C PHE A 98 19.65 13.00 -27.64
N GLY A 99 19.79 11.85 -28.31
CA GLY A 99 20.54 11.74 -29.56
C GLY A 99 22.02 12.14 -29.42
N PRO A 100 22.80 12.14 -30.51
CA PRO A 100 24.24 12.39 -30.47
C PRO A 100 24.52 13.90 -30.45
N TYR A 101 24.47 14.54 -29.29
CA TYR A 101 25.08 15.86 -29.11
C TYR A 101 26.57 15.71 -28.82
N GLY A 102 27.40 15.92 -29.84
CA GLY A 102 28.86 15.96 -29.69
C GLY A 102 29.65 15.41 -30.90
N ALA A 103 29.43 15.99 -32.08
CA ALA A 103 30.37 15.90 -33.21
C ALA A 103 30.66 17.31 -33.73
#